data_AF-A0A6V8PIQ0-F1
#
_entry.id   AF-A0A6V8PIQ0-F1
#
_cell.length_a   1.000
_cell.length_b   1.000
_cell.length_c   1.000
_cell.angle_alpha   90.00
_cell.angle_beta   90.00
_cell.angle_gamma   90.00
#
_symmetry.space_group_name_H-M   'P 1'
#
loop_
_entity.id
_entity.type
_entity.pdbx_description
1 polymer ?
#
loop_
_entity_poly.entity_id
_entity_poly.type
_entity_poly.pdbx_seq_one_letter_code
_entity_poly.pdbx_strand_id
1 'polypeptide(L)'
;MVEKDYAGQKISVKEAQERLEEILQDAHSVKEKTPQANPPKSLAMVHQQLLEAVDSQMSTLRLYQAYLDKQQDLEETEEWIRSFEETLAEYKEGLKETGYQHYRNLIREYTEKLANKNAEYQEISKSSEEFYNQFSEARTQFQSAMEKVLSQLGPYLDLGPSEAGELPTSS
;
A
#
# COMPACT_ATOMS: atom_id res chain seq x y z
N MET A 1 13.90 -3.74 11.67
CA MET A 1 12.78 -3.38 10.79
C MET A 1 13.40 -3.08 9.43
N VAL A 2 13.10 -3.87 8.40
CA VAL A 2 13.67 -3.68 7.06
C VAL A 2 12.89 -2.57 6.39
N GLU A 3 13.54 -1.46 6.04
CA GLU A 3 12.92 -0.41 5.22
C GLU A 3 12.62 -0.98 3.84
N LYS A 4 11.34 -0.96 3.44
CA LYS A 4 10.88 -1.37 2.11
C LYS A 4 10.36 -0.13 1.37
N ASP A 5 10.40 -0.17 0.04
CA ASP A 5 9.94 0.95 -0.79
C ASP A 5 8.43 0.89 -0.96
N TYR A 6 7.72 1.76 -0.24
CA TYR A 6 6.28 1.92 -0.35
C TYR A 6 5.96 3.26 -1.02
N ALA A 7 5.45 3.20 -2.25
CA ALA A 7 5.11 4.38 -3.05
C ALA A 7 6.26 5.39 -3.24
N GLY A 8 7.51 4.92 -3.32
CA GLY A 8 8.71 5.75 -3.49
C GLY A 8 9.34 6.22 -2.19
N GLN A 9 8.93 5.66 -1.04
CA GLN A 9 9.45 6.02 0.27
C GLN A 9 9.96 4.79 1.02
N LYS A 10 11.17 4.89 1.56
CA LYS A 10 11.77 3.88 2.43
C LYS A 10 11.20 3.99 3.83
N ILE A 11 10.11 3.27 4.09
CA ILE A 11 9.43 3.22 5.39
C ILE A 11 9.05 1.77 5.72
N SER A 12 8.58 1.51 6.93
CA SER A 12 8.01 0.20 7.29
C SER A 12 6.53 0.09 6.92
N VAL A 13 5.99 -1.13 6.84
CA VAL A 13 4.54 -1.37 6.64
C VAL A 13 3.74 -0.64 7.72
N LYS A 14 4.16 -0.75 8.98
CA LYS A 14 3.50 -0.11 10.10
C LYS A 14 3.43 1.41 9.95
N GLU A 15 4.55 2.03 9.60
CA GLU A 15 4.60 3.49 9.41
C GLU A 15 3.77 3.93 8.19
N ALA A 16 3.70 3.10 7.15
CA ALA A 16 2.82 3.34 6.00
C ALA A 16 1.33 3.23 6.38
N GLN A 17 0.96 2.26 7.22
CA GLN A 17 -0.40 2.10 7.75
C GLN A 17 -0.80 3.30 8.62
N GLU A 18 0.07 3.74 9.54
CA GLU A 18 -0.19 4.92 10.38
C GLU A 18 -0.45 6.18 9.54
N ARG A 19 0.37 6.43 8.51
CA ARG A 19 0.14 7.56 7.58
C ARG A 19 -1.13 7.41 6.78
N LEU A 20 -1.49 6.20 6.39
CA LEU A 20 -2.73 5.93 5.66
C LEU A 20 -3.96 6.20 6.53
N GLU A 21 -3.92 5.87 7.82
CA GLU A 21 -4.98 6.19 8.77
C GLU A 21 -5.21 7.71 8.87
N GLU A 22 -4.14 8.51 8.95
CA GLU A 22 -4.23 9.98 8.94
C GLU A 22 -4.90 10.50 7.66
N ILE A 23 -4.47 10.01 6.50
CA ILE A 23 -5.03 10.40 5.20
C ILE A 23 -6.50 9.99 5.07
N LEU A 24 -6.86 8.80 5.56
CA LEU A 24 -8.24 8.32 5.57
C LEU A 24 -9.12 9.21 6.45
N GLN A 25 -8.63 9.62 7.62
CA GLN A 25 -9.36 10.52 8.51
C GLN A 25 -9.62 11.88 7.85
N ASP A 26 -8.62 12.44 7.18
CA ASP A 26 -8.76 13.69 6.43
C ASP A 26 -9.76 13.55 5.26
N ALA A 27 -9.65 12.46 4.48
CA ALA A 27 -10.57 12.20 3.38
C ALA A 27 -12.02 12.02 3.87
N HIS A 28 -12.22 11.36 5.02
CA HIS A 28 -13.53 11.26 5.67
C HIS A 28 -14.07 12.63 6.09
N SER A 29 -13.24 13.46 6.73
CA SER A 29 -13.60 14.83 7.13
C SER A 29 -14.00 15.69 5.92
N VAL A 30 -13.29 15.56 4.80
CA VAL A 30 -13.64 16.24 3.54
C VAL A 30 -14.96 15.70 2.98
N LYS A 31 -15.17 14.38 3.00
CA LYS A 31 -16.42 13.74 2.54
C LYS A 31 -17.64 14.21 3.33
N GLU A 32 -17.51 14.44 4.63
CA GLU A 32 -18.62 14.93 5.46
C GLU A 32 -18.94 16.40 5.20
N LYS A 33 -17.91 17.23 4.93
CA LYS A 33 -18.07 18.68 4.73
C LYS A 33 -18.49 19.05 3.32
N THR A 34 -18.05 18.30 2.32
CA THR A 34 -18.30 18.64 0.91
C THR A 34 -19.80 18.76 0.61
N PRO A 35 -20.68 17.80 0.93
CA PRO A 35 -22.12 17.90 0.64
C PRO A 35 -22.85 19.05 1.35
N GLN A 36 -22.26 19.63 2.41
CA GLN A 36 -22.88 20.70 3.19
C GLN A 36 -22.67 22.08 2.55
N ALA A 37 -21.81 22.20 1.54
CA ALA A 37 -21.64 23.45 0.81
C ALA A 37 -22.85 23.67 -0.12
N ASN A 38 -23.40 24.88 -0.10
CA ASN A 38 -24.44 25.31 -1.06
C ASN A 38 -23.78 26.14 -2.17
N PRO A 39 -23.27 25.50 -3.25
CA PRO A 39 -22.60 26.22 -4.31
C PRO A 39 -23.60 27.09 -5.10
N PRO A 40 -23.16 28.24 -5.63
CA PRO A 40 -23.89 28.94 -6.68
C PRO A 40 -24.12 28.00 -7.88
N LYS A 41 -25.18 28.24 -8.67
CA LYS A 41 -25.47 27.43 -9.88
C LYS A 41 -24.29 27.31 -10.84
N SER A 42 -23.47 28.35 -10.95
CA SER A 42 -22.26 28.36 -11.79
C SER A 42 -21.20 27.34 -11.36
N LEU A 43 -21.25 26.88 -10.10
CA LEU A 43 -20.30 25.92 -9.53
C LEU A 43 -20.94 24.57 -9.18
N ALA A 44 -22.24 24.37 -9.46
CA ALA A 44 -22.94 23.13 -9.14
C ALA A 44 -22.31 21.89 -9.80
N MET A 45 -21.86 22.02 -11.05
CA MET A 45 -21.18 20.93 -11.76
C MET A 45 -19.81 20.61 -11.16
N VAL A 46 -19.02 21.63 -10.83
CA VAL A 46 -17.70 21.46 -10.20
C VAL A 46 -17.83 20.85 -8.81
N HIS A 47 -18.85 21.27 -8.06
CA HIS A 47 -19.17 20.71 -6.77
C HIS A 47 -19.53 19.22 -6.85
N GLN A 48 -20.33 18.82 -7.84
CA GLN A 48 -20.63 17.41 -8.08
C GLN A 48 -19.37 16.61 -8.44
N GLN A 49 -18.50 17.16 -9.29
CA GLN A 49 -17.22 16.53 -9.63
C GLN A 49 -16.28 16.40 -8.44
N LEU A 50 -16.30 17.34 -7.49
CA LEU A 50 -15.56 17.25 -6.23
C LEU A 50 -16.09 16.12 -5.35
N LEU A 51 -17.41 15.95 -5.24
CA LEU A 51 -18.00 14.83 -4.50
C LEU A 51 -17.58 13.47 -5.09
N GLU A 52 -17.64 13.35 -6.41
CA GLU A 52 -17.19 12.15 -7.13
C GLU A 52 -15.68 11.90 -6.96
N ALA A 53 -14.86 12.97 -6.96
CA ALA A 53 -13.44 12.86 -6.72
C ALA A 53 -13.13 12.39 -5.29
N VAL A 54 -13.85 12.86 -4.28
CA VAL A 54 -13.70 12.40 -2.89
C VAL A 54 -14.05 10.91 -2.76
N ASP A 55 -15.13 10.44 -3.40
CA ASP A 55 -15.48 9.03 -3.42
C ASP A 55 -14.43 8.16 -4.15
N SER A 56 -13.86 8.68 -5.24
CA SER A 56 -12.76 8.05 -5.97
C SER A 56 -11.48 7.98 -5.13
N GLN A 57 -11.15 9.04 -4.38
CA GLN A 57 -10.02 9.06 -3.46
C GLN A 57 -10.18 8.00 -2.37
N MET A 58 -11.37 7.92 -1.75
CA MET A 58 -11.67 6.90 -0.74
C MET A 58 -11.51 5.48 -1.27
N SER A 59 -11.97 5.24 -2.50
CA SER A 59 -11.80 3.93 -3.16
C SER A 59 -10.34 3.61 -3.45
N THR A 60 -9.56 4.61 -3.86
CA THR A 60 -8.11 4.49 -4.10
C THR A 60 -7.36 4.17 -2.81
N LEU A 61 -7.68 4.85 -1.70
CA LEU A 61 -7.05 4.60 -0.40
C LEU A 61 -7.35 3.20 0.15
N ARG A 62 -8.55 2.66 -0.12
CA ARG A 62 -8.89 1.27 0.24
C ARG A 62 -8.05 0.23 -0.51
N LEU A 63 -7.74 0.48 -1.78
CA LEU A 63 -6.83 -0.38 -2.56
C LEU A 63 -5.42 -0.35 -1.96
N TYR A 64 -4.97 0.83 -1.52
CA TYR A 64 -3.68 0.96 -0.86
C TYR A 64 -3.64 0.27 0.50
N GLN A 65 -4.72 0.35 1.29
CA GLN A 65 -4.86 -0.42 2.54
C GLN A 65 -4.75 -1.92 2.27
N ALA A 66 -5.51 -2.45 1.30
CA ALA A 66 -5.47 -3.87 0.95
C ALA A 66 -4.08 -4.32 0.49
N TYR A 67 -3.35 -3.47 -0.22
CA TYR A 67 -1.94 -3.69 -0.55
C TYR A 67 -1.05 -3.78 0.71
N LEU A 68 -1.17 -2.84 1.64
CA LEU A 68 -0.38 -2.84 2.88
C LEU A 68 -0.69 -4.05 3.76
N ASP A 69 -1.95 -4.47 3.85
CA ASP A 69 -2.34 -5.69 4.56
C ASP A 69 -1.64 -6.92 3.95
N LYS A 70 -1.53 -7.00 2.62
CA LYS A 70 -0.78 -8.08 1.96
C LYS A 70 0.72 -7.99 2.19
N GLN A 71 1.29 -6.79 2.29
CA GLN A 71 2.70 -6.63 2.64
C GLN A 71 2.99 -7.10 4.06
N GLN A 72 2.07 -6.87 5.00
CA GLN A 72 2.16 -7.44 6.34
C GLN A 72 2.09 -8.97 6.30
N ASP A 73 1.12 -9.54 5.58
CA ASP A 73 0.99 -11.01 5.41
C ASP A 73 2.30 -11.62 4.84
N LEU A 74 2.97 -10.93 3.91
CA LEU A 74 4.26 -11.36 3.35
C LEU A 74 5.38 -11.33 4.38
N GLU A 75 5.48 -10.27 5.18
CA GLU A 75 6.50 -10.16 6.25
C GLU A 75 6.33 -11.27 7.28
N GLU A 76 5.10 -11.54 7.73
CA GLU A 76 4.81 -12.63 8.66
C GLU A 76 5.15 -14.00 8.03
N THR A 77 4.83 -14.20 6.75
CA THR A 77 5.12 -15.45 6.05
C THR A 77 6.63 -15.66 5.85
N GLU A 78 7.40 -14.60 5.56
CA GLU A 78 8.87 -14.64 5.47
C GLU A 78 9.50 -15.06 6.80
N GLU A 79 8.98 -14.57 7.93
CA GLU A 79 9.45 -14.97 9.26
C GLU A 79 9.21 -16.45 9.54
N TRP A 80 8.04 -16.99 9.18
CA TRP A 80 7.76 -18.42 9.28
C TRP A 80 8.68 -19.27 8.41
N ILE A 81 8.92 -18.83 7.16
CA ILE A 81 9.85 -19.50 6.24
C ILE A 81 11.24 -19.57 6.87
N ARG A 82 11.76 -18.45 7.37
CA ARG A 82 13.07 -18.39 8.03
C ARG A 82 13.14 -19.32 9.24
N SER A 83 12.12 -19.31 10.09
CA SER A 83 12.04 -20.20 11.26
C SER A 83 12.07 -21.68 10.86
N PHE A 84 11.38 -22.07 9.78
CA PHE A 84 11.42 -23.44 9.27
C PHE A 84 12.78 -23.82 8.69
N GLU A 85 13.45 -22.89 7.99
CA GLU A 85 14.81 -23.11 7.47
C GLU A 85 15.83 -23.31 8.60
N GLU A 86 15.77 -22.47 9.65
CA GLU A 86 16.60 -22.60 10.84
C GLU A 86 16.36 -23.95 11.54
N THR A 87 15.10 -24.30 11.77
CA THR A 87 14.72 -25.59 12.38
C THR A 87 15.18 -26.79 11.54
N LEU A 88 15.08 -26.69 10.21
CA LEU A 88 15.58 -27.73 9.29
C LEU A 88 17.10 -27.88 9.38
N ALA A 89 17.83 -26.78 9.55
CA ALA A 89 19.28 -26.83 9.73
C ALA A 89 19.65 -27.58 11.01
N GLU A 90 18.96 -27.30 12.12
CA GLU A 90 19.16 -28.00 13.40
C GLU A 90 18.88 -29.50 13.28
N TYR A 91 17.79 -29.90 12.63
CA TYR A 91 17.48 -31.32 12.45
C TYR A 91 18.45 -32.04 11.52
N LYS A 92 18.95 -31.36 10.49
CA LYS A 92 20.01 -31.91 9.62
C LYS A 92 21.30 -32.12 10.41
N GLU A 93 21.64 -31.22 11.33
CA GLU A 93 22.81 -31.39 12.19
C GLU A 93 22.63 -32.52 13.19
N GLY A 94 21.49 -32.57 13.90
CA GLY A 94 21.17 -33.67 14.81
C GLY A 94 21.17 -35.04 14.11
N LEU A 95 20.73 -35.11 12.85
CA LEU A 95 20.84 -36.33 12.03
C LEU A 95 22.30 -36.72 11.75
N LYS A 96 23.18 -35.78 11.43
CA LYS A 96 24.61 -36.07 11.20
C LYS A 96 25.30 -36.56 12.47
N GLU A 97 24.99 -35.94 13.60
CA GLU A 97 25.61 -36.27 14.89
C GLU A 97 25.17 -37.64 15.42
N THR A 98 23.89 -37.97 15.27
CA THR A 98 23.30 -39.16 15.94
C THR A 98 22.96 -40.30 15.00
N GLY A 99 22.73 -40.03 13.72
CA GLY A 99 22.22 -41.00 12.75
C GLY A 99 20.78 -41.45 12.99
N TYR A 100 20.05 -40.85 13.94
CA TYR A 100 18.71 -41.33 14.30
C TYR A 100 17.68 -41.09 13.20
N GLN A 101 16.95 -42.15 12.87
CA GLN A 101 15.85 -42.13 11.89
C GLN A 101 14.76 -41.10 12.25
N HIS A 102 14.60 -40.75 13.52
CA HIS A 102 13.69 -39.70 13.98
C HIS A 102 13.92 -38.36 13.27
N TYR A 103 15.17 -37.90 13.17
CA TYR A 103 15.50 -36.64 12.50
C TYR A 103 15.18 -36.68 11.00
N ARG A 104 15.26 -37.84 10.34
CA ARG A 104 14.84 -37.97 8.93
C ARG A 104 13.34 -37.69 8.76
N ASN A 105 12.52 -38.17 9.68
CA ASN A 105 11.08 -37.93 9.63
C ASN A 105 10.75 -36.45 9.85
N LEU A 106 11.41 -35.80 10.82
CA LEU A 106 11.26 -34.37 11.09
C LEU A 106 11.72 -33.50 9.91
N ILE A 107 12.86 -33.81 9.30
CA ILE A 107 13.36 -33.11 8.11
C ILE A 107 12.33 -33.19 6.98
N ARG A 108 11.75 -34.36 6.73
CA ARG A 108 10.73 -34.51 5.69
C ARG A 108 9.49 -33.66 6.00
N GLU A 109 8.97 -33.74 7.22
CA GLU A 109 7.80 -32.96 7.65
C GLU A 109 8.04 -31.45 7.49
N TYR A 110 9.18 -30.94 7.95
CA TYR A 110 9.47 -29.51 7.85
C TYR A 110 9.80 -29.07 6.42
N THR A 111 10.31 -29.96 5.57
CA THR A 111 10.48 -29.68 4.15
C THR A 111 9.12 -29.50 3.46
N GLU A 112 8.12 -30.32 3.80
CA GLU A 112 6.75 -30.16 3.31
C GLU A 112 6.12 -28.87 3.83
N LYS A 113 6.28 -28.54 5.12
CA LYS A 113 5.82 -27.26 5.69
C LYS A 113 6.45 -26.05 5.00
N LEU A 114 7.77 -26.10 4.75
CA LEU A 114 8.49 -25.05 4.04
C LEU A 114 7.99 -24.90 2.59
N ALA A 115 7.74 -26.00 1.88
CA ALA A 115 7.19 -25.96 0.53
C ALA A 115 5.79 -25.32 0.52
N ASN A 116 4.92 -25.70 1.46
CA ASN A 116 3.59 -25.12 1.60
C ASN A 116 3.63 -23.62 1.91
N LYS A 117 4.49 -23.20 2.85
CA LYS A 117 4.62 -21.77 3.18
C LYS A 117 5.22 -20.95 2.05
N ASN A 118 6.14 -21.51 1.27
CA ASN A 118 6.63 -20.85 0.06
C ASN A 118 5.51 -20.69 -0.99
N ALA A 119 4.64 -21.69 -1.16
CA ALA A 119 3.50 -21.57 -2.07
C ALA A 119 2.53 -20.47 -1.60
N GLU A 120 2.22 -20.42 -0.31
CA GLU A 120 1.41 -19.35 0.30
C GLU A 120 2.03 -17.96 0.08
N TYR A 121 3.34 -17.82 0.29
CA TYR A 121 4.07 -16.58 0.00
C TYR A 121 3.88 -16.12 -1.45
N GLN A 122 3.97 -17.03 -2.43
CA GLN A 122 3.77 -16.71 -3.84
C GLN A 122 2.34 -16.24 -4.14
N GLU A 123 1.34 -16.87 -3.53
CA GLU A 123 -0.07 -16.47 -3.69
C GLU A 123 -0.34 -15.08 -3.10
N ILE A 124 0.17 -14.82 -1.89
CA ILE A 124 0.06 -13.50 -1.25
C ILE A 124 0.80 -12.45 -2.09
N SER A 125 2.00 -12.77 -2.59
CA SER A 125 2.81 -11.86 -3.40
C SER A 125 2.08 -11.45 -4.68
N LYS A 126 1.50 -12.42 -5.39
CA LYS A 126 0.69 -12.15 -6.58
C LYS A 126 -0.52 -11.27 -6.25
N SER A 127 -1.26 -11.58 -5.18
CA SER A 127 -2.41 -10.76 -4.76
C SER A 127 -1.97 -9.34 -4.37
N SER A 128 -0.83 -9.19 -3.70
CA SER A 128 -0.26 -7.90 -3.36
C SER A 128 0.07 -7.07 -4.61
N GLU A 129 0.66 -7.70 -5.63
CA GLU A 129 0.97 -7.04 -6.90
C GLU A 129 -0.31 -6.60 -7.62
N GLU A 130 -1.36 -7.42 -7.61
CA GLU A 130 -2.67 -7.07 -8.17
C GLU A 130 -3.27 -5.83 -7.49
N PHE A 131 -3.26 -5.76 -6.15
CA PHE A 131 -3.73 -4.58 -5.42
C PHE A 131 -2.88 -3.34 -5.69
N TYR A 132 -1.56 -3.48 -5.78
CA TYR A 132 -0.68 -2.37 -6.11
C TYR A 132 -0.96 -1.80 -7.51
N ASN A 133 -1.16 -2.68 -8.49
CA ASN A 133 -1.48 -2.28 -9.86
C ASN A 133 -2.83 -1.55 -9.93
N GLN A 134 -3.86 -2.08 -9.26
CA GLN A 134 -5.17 -1.44 -9.17
C GLN A 134 -5.08 -0.07 -8.47
N PHE A 135 -4.34 0.02 -7.38
CA PHE A 135 -4.08 1.28 -6.68
C PHE A 135 -3.39 2.31 -7.60
N SER A 136 -2.33 1.90 -8.31
CA SER A 136 -1.57 2.77 -9.22
C SER A 136 -2.44 3.33 -10.34
N GLU A 137 -3.28 2.47 -10.93
CA GLU A 137 -4.25 2.88 -11.96
C GLU A 137 -5.30 3.85 -11.39
N ALA A 138 -5.94 3.48 -10.27
CA ALA A 138 -6.95 4.31 -9.61
C ALA A 138 -6.40 5.68 -9.20
N ARG A 139 -5.17 5.72 -8.66
CA ARG A 139 -4.47 6.94 -8.30
C ARG A 139 -4.25 7.84 -9.51
N THR A 140 -3.83 7.28 -10.64
CA THR A 140 -3.62 8.04 -11.89
C THR A 140 -4.94 8.64 -12.39
N GLN A 141 -6.02 7.85 -12.37
CA GLN A 141 -7.34 8.31 -12.77
C GLN A 141 -7.87 9.43 -11.85
N PHE A 142 -7.71 9.26 -10.53
CA PHE A 142 -8.06 10.28 -9.53
C PHE A 142 -7.27 11.58 -9.75
N GLN A 143 -5.96 11.51 -9.96
CA GLN A 143 -5.12 12.68 -10.22
C GLN A 143 -5.60 13.43 -11.47
N SER A 144 -5.86 12.72 -12.58
CA SER A 144 -6.38 13.34 -13.80
C SER A 144 -7.77 13.97 -13.61
N ALA A 145 -8.64 13.34 -12.82
CA ALA A 145 -9.94 13.91 -12.48
C ALA A 145 -9.79 15.21 -11.65
N MET A 146 -8.89 15.21 -10.66
CA MET A 146 -8.62 16.38 -9.83
C MET A 146 -8.00 17.53 -10.62
N GLU A 147 -7.09 17.26 -11.56
CA GLU A 147 -6.53 18.30 -12.44
C GLU A 147 -7.63 19.00 -13.27
N LYS A 148 -8.61 18.25 -13.78
CA LYS A 148 -9.76 18.82 -14.51
C LYS A 148 -10.62 19.70 -13.61
N VAL A 149 -10.87 19.27 -12.37
CA VAL A 149 -11.63 20.04 -11.38
C VAL A 149 -10.89 21.32 -11.02
N LEU A 150 -9.59 21.25 -10.75
CA LEU A 150 -8.75 22.42 -10.43
C LEU A 150 -8.70 23.40 -11.60
N SER A 151 -8.61 22.92 -12.84
CA SER A 151 -8.65 23.77 -14.03
C SER A 151 -9.96 24.55 -14.16
N GLN A 152 -11.09 23.90 -13.86
CA GLN A 152 -12.41 24.56 -13.86
C GLN A 152 -12.60 25.54 -12.70
N LEU A 153 -11.94 25.30 -11.57
CA LEU A 153 -11.92 26.20 -10.42
C LEU A 153 -10.96 27.38 -10.60
N GLY A 154 -9.96 27.27 -11.49
CA GLY A 154 -8.94 28.30 -11.73
C GLY A 154 -9.48 29.74 -11.89
N PRO A 155 -10.56 29.98 -12.66
CA PRO A 155 -11.17 31.31 -12.78
C PRO A 155 -11.78 31.88 -11.48
N TYR A 156 -12.02 31.04 -10.48
CA TYR A 156 -12.66 31.38 -9.20
C TYR A 156 -11.68 31.34 -8.03
N LEU A 157 -10.55 30.67 -8.19
CA LEU A 157 -9.45 30.68 -7.24
C LEU A 157 -8.55 31.86 -7.62
N ASP A 158 -8.58 32.93 -6.81
CA ASP A 158 -7.59 34.01 -6.90
C ASP A 158 -6.24 33.47 -6.37
N LEU A 159 -5.62 32.59 -7.15
CA LEU A 159 -4.26 32.17 -6.95
C LEU A 159 -3.41 33.33 -7.43
N GLY A 160 -3.08 34.24 -6.50
CA GLY A 160 -2.06 35.27 -6.73
C GLY A 160 -0.81 34.67 -7.38
N PRO A 161 0.01 35.47 -8.08
CA PRO A 161 1.09 34.96 -8.93
C PRO A 161 1.93 33.93 -8.15
N SER A 162 1.92 32.69 -8.65
CA SER A 162 2.75 31.60 -8.17
C SER A 162 4.19 32.11 -8.13
N GLU A 163 4.77 32.25 -6.95
CA GLU A 163 6.22 32.29 -6.81
C GLU A 163 6.73 30.94 -7.31
N ALA A 164 7.03 30.87 -8.61
CA ALA A 164 7.85 29.81 -9.16
C ALA A 164 9.20 29.94 -8.46
N GLY A 165 9.38 29.19 -7.38
CA GLY A 165 10.68 28.98 -6.79
C GLY A 165 11.60 28.48 -7.88
N GLU A 166 12.56 29.32 -8.27
CA GLU A 166 13.61 28.97 -9.20
C GLU A 166 14.30 27.70 -8.70
N LEU A 167 14.32 26.67 -9.55
CA LEU A 167 15.18 25.52 -9.32
C LEU A 167 16.63 26.01 -9.37
N PRO A 168 17.49 25.63 -8.41
CA PRO A 168 18.89 26.02 -8.44
C PRO A 168 19.57 25.40 -9.66
N THR A 169 20.01 26.24 -10.60
CA THR A 169 20.91 25.83 -11.67
C THR A 169 22.33 25.74 -11.09
N SER A 170 22.84 24.52 -10.95
CA SER A 170 24.24 24.27 -10.59
C SER A 170 25.18 24.90 -11.63
N SER A 171 26.13 25.70 -11.16
CA SER A 171 27.37 26.06 -11.88
C SER A 171 28.50 25.15 -11.45
#